data_AF-X0Y7M7-F1
#
_entry.id   AF-X0Y7M7-F1
#
_cell.length_a   1.000
_cell.length_b   1.000
_cell.length_c   1.000
_cell.angle_alpha   90.00
_cell.angle_beta   90.00
_cell.angle_gamma   90.00
#
_symmetry.space_group_name_H-M   'P 1'
#
loop_
_entity.id
_entity.type
_entity.pdbx_description
1 polymer ?
#
loop_
_entity_poly.entity_id
_entity_poly.type
_entity_poly.pdbx_seq_one_letter_code
_entity_poly.pdbx_strand_id
1 'polypeptide(L)'
;VIARFEAERQALAMMDHANIARVFDAGATNTGRPYFVMELVKGIPITEYCDKNNLDTRQRLDLFIDVCKAVQHAHQKGIIHRDIKPTNVMITLHDGKPVPKIIDFGIAKATQHRLTE
;
A
#
# COMPACT_ATOMS: atom_id res chain seq x y z
N VAL A 1 -21.52 7.52 -6.14
CA VAL A 1 -20.70 6.38 -5.68
C VAL A 1 -19.75 5.92 -6.79
N ILE A 2 -20.25 5.58 -7.99
CA ILE A 2 -19.43 5.12 -9.13
C ILE A 2 -18.37 6.15 -9.56
N ALA A 3 -18.74 7.41 -9.76
CA ALA A 3 -17.79 8.46 -10.18
C ALA A 3 -16.64 8.73 -9.17
N ARG A 4 -16.87 8.49 -7.88
CA ARG A 4 -15.84 8.65 -6.82
C ARG A 4 -14.88 7.46 -6.82
N PHE A 5 -15.42 6.27 -7.03
CA PHE A 5 -14.63 5.04 -7.22
C PHE A 5 -13.71 5.14 -8.45
N GLU A 6 -14.19 5.71 -9.55
CA GLU A 6 -13.38 5.95 -10.76
C GLU A 6 -12.27 6.99 -10.53
N ALA A 7 -12.56 8.08 -9.82
CA ALA A 7 -11.57 9.11 -9.50
C ALA A 7 -10.46 8.58 -8.57
N GLU A 8 -10.81 7.79 -7.55
CA GLU A 8 -9.83 7.14 -6.67
C GLU A 8 -9.03 6.06 -7.42
N ARG A 9 -9.65 5.30 -8.33
CA ARG A 9 -8.94 4.36 -9.22
C ARG A 9 -7.87 5.07 -10.04
N GLN A 10 -8.18 6.24 -10.61
CA GLN A 10 -7.22 7.04 -11.35
C GLN A 10 -6.09 7.56 -10.46
N ALA A 11 -6.40 8.02 -9.25
CA ALA A 11 -5.39 8.51 -8.30
C ALA A 11 -4.40 7.39 -7.91
N LEU A 12 -4.89 6.18 -7.67
CA LEU A 12 -4.08 5.00 -7.33
C LEU A 12 -3.29 4.46 -8.52
N ALA A 13 -3.84 4.49 -9.73
CA ALA A 13 -3.13 4.11 -10.95
C ALA A 13 -1.95 5.07 -11.24
N MET A 14 -2.01 6.32 -10.76
CA MET A 14 -0.93 7.30 -10.86
C MET A 14 0.13 7.19 -9.75
N MET A 15 -0.03 6.27 -8.79
CA MET A 15 1.00 6.04 -7.77
C MET A 15 2.11 5.14 -8.32
N ASP A 16 3.24 5.77 -8.66
CA ASP A 16 4.49 5.08 -8.98
C ASP A 16 5.56 5.42 -7.94
N HIS A 17 5.84 4.46 -7.06
CA HIS A 17 6.85 4.58 -6.02
C HIS A 17 7.40 3.19 -5.67
N ALA A 18 8.72 3.06 -5.51
CA ALA A 18 9.37 1.76 -5.25
C ALA A 18 8.81 1.04 -4.01
N ASN A 19 8.51 1.80 -2.96
CA ASN A 19 7.97 1.28 -1.69
C ASN A 19 6.44 1.20 -1.64
N ILE A 20 5.73 1.29 -2.77
CA ILE A 20 4.29 1.07 -2.86
C ILE A 20 4.01 0.00 -3.90
N ALA A 21 3.09 -0.91 -3.61
CA ALA A 21 2.61 -1.88 -4.58
C ALA A 21 1.81 -1.17 -5.68
N ARG A 22 2.17 -1.42 -6.94
CA ARG A 22 1.47 -0.81 -8.07
C ARG A 22 0.08 -1.40 -8.22
N VAL A 23 -0.91 -0.56 -8.46
CA VAL A 23 -2.24 -0.98 -8.91
C VAL A 23 -2.23 -0.96 -10.44
N PHE A 24 -2.49 -2.10 -11.07
CA PHE A 24 -2.53 -2.23 -12.53
C PHE A 24 -3.92 -1.93 -13.07
N ASP A 25 -4.97 -2.39 -12.39
CA ASP A 25 -6.34 -2.18 -12.81
C ASP A 25 -7.33 -2.27 -11.64
N ALA A 26 -8.56 -1.83 -11.86
CA ALA A 26 -9.68 -2.08 -10.97
C ALA A 26 -10.98 -2.16 -11.77
N GLY A 27 -11.92 -2.97 -11.30
CA GLY A 27 -13.19 -3.15 -11.97
C GLY A 27 -14.25 -3.70 -11.02
N ALA A 28 -15.33 -4.20 -11.61
CA ALA A 28 -16.36 -4.94 -10.89
C ALA A 28 -16.63 -6.27 -11.61
N THR A 29 -16.92 -7.33 -10.86
CA THR A 29 -17.38 -8.60 -11.42
C THR A 29 -18.74 -8.42 -12.10
N ASN A 30 -19.17 -9.41 -12.88
CA ASN A 30 -20.53 -9.45 -13.46
C ASN A 30 -21.65 -9.35 -12.40
N THR A 31 -21.34 -9.66 -11.14
CA THR A 31 -22.24 -9.54 -9.98
C THR A 31 -22.09 -8.20 -9.24
N GLY A 32 -21.33 -7.25 -9.77
CA GLY A 32 -21.11 -5.92 -9.21
C GLY A 32 -20.12 -5.86 -8.05
N ARG A 33 -19.37 -6.94 -7.76
CA ARG A 33 -18.38 -6.92 -6.67
C ARG A 33 -17.10 -6.23 -7.14
N PRO A 34 -16.63 -5.18 -6.45
CA PRO A 34 -15.41 -4.49 -6.84
C PRO A 34 -14.18 -5.38 -6.66
N TYR A 35 -13.21 -5.26 -7.56
CA TYR A 35 -11.90 -5.92 -7.47
C TYR A 35 -10.77 -4.99 -7.91
N PHE A 36 -9.56 -5.30 -7.45
CA PHE A 36 -8.32 -4.64 -7.85
C PHE A 36 -7.34 -5.67 -8.39
N VAL A 37 -6.59 -5.28 -9.41
CA VAL A 37 -5.43 -6.02 -9.92
C VAL A 37 -4.20 -5.21 -9.53
N MET A 38 -3.29 -5.82 -8.79
CA MET A 38 -2.11 -5.14 -8.25
C MET A 38 -0.88 -6.03 -8.32
N GLU A 39 0.28 -5.42 -8.07
CA GLU A 39 1.57 -6.07 -7.97
C GLU A 39 1.54 -7.22 -6.96
N LEU A 40 1.97 -8.41 -7.40
CA LEU A 40 2.18 -9.55 -6.51
C LEU A 40 3.50 -9.37 -5.75
N VAL A 41 3.40 -8.92 -4.51
CA VAL A 41 4.55 -8.71 -3.64
C VAL A 41 4.95 -10.03 -2.96
N LYS A 42 6.00 -10.68 -3.47
CA LYS A 42 6.57 -11.92 -2.91
C LYS A 42 7.50 -11.60 -1.73
N GLY A 43 6.93 -11.15 -0.62
CA GLY A 43 7.65 -10.78 0.60
C GLY A 43 7.09 -11.42 1.86
N ILE A 44 7.60 -10.99 3.02
CA ILE A 44 7.03 -11.30 4.33
C ILE A 44 6.69 -10.01 5.08
N PRO A 45 5.76 -10.02 6.06
CA PRO A 45 5.44 -8.83 6.85
C PRO A 45 6.68 -8.21 7.52
N ILE A 46 6.72 -6.88 7.61
CA ILE A 46 7.89 -6.14 8.10
C ILE A 46 8.34 -6.58 9.50
N THR A 47 7.42 -6.82 10.42
CA THR A 47 7.75 -7.26 11.78
C THR A 47 8.36 -8.67 11.78
N GLU A 48 7.81 -9.57 10.97
CA GLU A 48 8.35 -10.93 10.82
C GLU A 48 9.76 -10.91 10.24
N TYR A 49 10.02 -10.06 9.25
CA TYR A 49 11.38 -9.87 8.72
C TYR A 49 12.34 -9.36 9.79
N CYS A 50 11.95 -8.32 10.52
CA CYS A 50 12.78 -7.74 11.58
C CYS A 50 13.13 -8.77 12.66
N ASP A 51 12.17 -9.60 13.06
CA ASP A 51 12.36 -10.61 14.09
C ASP A 51 13.23 -11.78 13.59
N LYS A 52 12.97 -12.30 12.38
CA LYS A 52 13.78 -13.38 11.79
C LYS A 52 15.25 -13.01 11.60
N ASN A 53 15.53 -11.75 11.30
CA ASN A 53 16.90 -11.25 11.08
C ASN A 53 17.51 -10.60 12.33
N ASN A 54 16.82 -10.67 13.47
CA ASN A 54 17.26 -10.07 14.74
C ASN A 54 17.67 -8.59 14.60
N LEU A 55 16.91 -7.81 13.83
CA LEU A 55 17.23 -6.41 13.59
C LEU A 55 17.13 -5.60 14.88
N ASP A 56 18.14 -4.77 15.11
CA ASP A 56 18.14 -3.80 16.20
C ASP A 56 17.16 -2.64 15.92
N THR A 57 16.97 -1.77 16.92
CA THR A 57 16.05 -0.63 16.81
C THR A 57 16.42 0.31 15.66
N ARG A 58 17.72 0.53 15.40
CA ARG A 58 18.16 1.45 14.35
C ARG A 58 17.81 0.88 12.98
N GLN A 59 18.13 -0.39 12.74
CA GLN A 59 17.82 -1.09 11.49
C GLN A 59 16.31 -1.15 11.23
N ARG A 60 15.50 -1.35 12.27
CA ARG A 60 14.02 -1.29 12.17
C ARG A 60 13.55 0.11 11.76
N LEU A 61 14.14 1.15 12.33
CA LEU A 61 13.81 2.54 11.98
C LEU A 61 14.25 2.89 10.56
N ASP A 62 15.37 2.36 10.06
CA ASP A 62 15.81 2.57 8.69
C ASP A 62 14.78 2.04 7.68
N LEU A 63 14.21 0.84 7.93
CA LEU A 63 13.10 0.32 7.13
C LEU A 63 11.85 1.20 7.26
N PHE A 64 11.55 1.67 8.46
CA PHE A 64 10.36 2.49 8.70
C PHE A 64 10.46 3.87 8.03
N ILE A 65 11.65 4.44 7.92
CA ILE A 65 11.89 5.69 7.17
C ILE A 65 11.45 5.52 5.71
N ASP A 66 11.73 4.39 5.07
CA ASP A 66 11.29 4.14 3.69
C ASP A 66 9.78 3.96 3.58
N VAL A 67 9.14 3.37 4.60
CA VAL A 67 7.67 3.35 4.72
C VAL A 67 7.12 4.78 4.81
N CYS A 68 7.73 5.65 5.64
CA CYS A 68 7.33 7.05 5.76
C CYS A 68 7.48 7.81 4.44
N LYS A 69 8.54 7.57 3.66
CA LYS A 69 8.73 8.17 2.32
C LYS A 69 7.59 7.78 1.37
N ALA A 70 7.19 6.50 1.35
CA ALA A 70 6.03 6.04 0.58
C ALA A 70 4.74 6.73 1.02
N VAL A 71 4.49 6.82 2.33
CA VAL A 71 3.30 7.51 2.87
C VAL A 71 3.31 8.99 2.48
N GLN A 72 4.45 9.67 2.60
CA GLN A 72 4.58 11.07 2.20
C GLN A 72 4.31 11.25 0.71
N HIS A 73 4.82 10.36 -0.14
CA HIS A 73 4.55 10.37 -1.57
C HIS A 73 3.05 10.24 -1.89
N ALA A 74 2.33 9.37 -1.18
CA ALA A 74 0.88 9.25 -1.31
C ALA A 74 0.16 10.53 -0.85
N HIS A 75 0.58 11.11 0.27
CA HIS A 75 0.02 12.36 0.79
C HIS A 75 0.20 13.54 -0.19
N GLN A 76 1.34 13.63 -0.87
CA GLN A 76 1.57 14.64 -1.92
C GLN A 76 0.59 14.53 -3.11
N LYS A 77 0.01 13.35 -3.31
CA LYS A 77 -1.04 13.08 -4.30
C LYS A 77 -2.46 13.15 -3.73
N GLY A 78 -2.63 13.61 -2.48
CA GLY A 78 -3.91 13.71 -1.79
C GLY A 78 -4.50 12.38 -1.33
N ILE A 79 -3.72 11.29 -1.33
CA ILE A 79 -4.18 9.95 -0.98
C ILE A 79 -3.82 9.66 0.48
N ILE A 80 -4.80 9.21 1.27
CA ILE A 80 -4.61 8.83 2.68
C ILE A 80 -4.82 7.33 2.81
N HIS A 81 -3.82 6.61 3.33
CA HIS A 81 -3.89 5.14 3.45
C HIS A 81 -4.91 4.64 4.49
N ARG A 82 -5.06 5.33 5.63
CA ARG A 82 -6.06 5.06 6.70
C ARG A 82 -5.98 3.73 7.46
N ASP A 83 -5.20 2.77 7.00
CA ASP A 83 -5.01 1.44 7.64
C ASP A 83 -3.54 1.00 7.61
N ILE A 84 -2.63 1.90 7.98
CA ILE A 84 -1.22 1.57 8.11
C ILE A 84 -1.04 0.68 9.34
N LYS A 85 -0.62 -0.57 9.11
CA LYS A 85 -0.33 -1.57 10.13
C LYS A 85 0.71 -2.57 9.60
N PRO A 86 1.41 -3.34 10.46
CA PRO A 86 2.48 -4.22 10.03
C PRO A 86 2.12 -5.22 8.93
N THR A 87 0.89 -5.76 8.93
CA THR A 87 0.43 -6.71 7.91
C THR A 87 0.28 -6.10 6.52
N ASN A 88 0.23 -4.77 6.41
CA ASN A 88 0.10 -4.04 5.15
C ASN A 88 1.45 -3.51 4.63
N VAL A 89 2.56 -3.87 5.30
CA VAL A 89 3.92 -3.53 4.89
C VAL A 89 4.72 -4.81 4.75
N MET A 90 5.07 -5.15 3.51
CA MET A 90 5.81 -6.35 3.16
C MET A 90 7.27 -6.00 2.88
N ILE A 91 8.19 -6.87 3.27
CA ILE A 91 9.61 -6.78 2.91
C ILE A 91 9.88 -7.73 1.76
N THR A 92 10.36 -7.17 0.65
CA THR A 92 10.93 -7.93 -0.47
C THR A 92 12.44 -7.78 -0.48
N LEU A 93 13.15 -8.70 -1.13
CA LEU A 93 14.58 -8.57 -1.37
C LEU A 93 14.82 -8.10 -2.80
N HIS A 94 15.56 -7.01 -2.95
CA HIS A 94 16.00 -6.49 -4.24
C HIS A 94 17.53 -6.44 -4.21
N ASP A 95 18.19 -7.26 -5.03
CA ASP A 95 19.65 -7.47 -5.00
C ASP A 95 20.18 -7.76 -3.59
N GLY A 96 19.45 -8.57 -2.83
CA GLY A 96 19.78 -8.95 -1.45
C GLY A 96 19.50 -7.88 -0.39
N LYS A 97 19.04 -6.68 -0.77
CA LYS A 97 18.66 -5.62 0.16
C LYS A 97 17.18 -5.67 0.51
N PRO A 98 16.79 -5.50 1.78
CA PRO A 98 15.39 -5.42 2.17
C PRO A 98 14.78 -4.12 1.66
N VAL A 99 13.65 -4.23 0.97
CA VAL A 99 12.86 -3.11 0.46
C VAL A 99 11.45 -3.24 1.03
N PRO A 100 10.99 -2.29 1.86
CA PRO A 100 9.61 -2.28 2.33
C PRO A 100 8.68 -1.84 1.20
N LYS A 101 7.54 -2.50 1.09
CA LYS A 101 6.50 -2.20 0.11
C LYS A 101 5.13 -2.25 0.79
N ILE A 102 4.40 -1.15 0.69
CA ILE A 102 3.05 -1.03 1.23
C ILE A 102 2.06 -1.64 0.21
N ILE A 103 1.20 -2.57 0.66
CA ILE A 103 0.38 -3.40 -0.25
C ILE A 103 -1.12 -3.11 -0.24
N ASP A 104 -1.62 -2.32 0.70
CA ASP A 104 -3.08 -2.13 0.86
C ASP A 104 -3.44 -0.68 1.19
N PHE A 105 -3.37 0.21 0.19
CA PHE A 105 -3.75 1.62 0.33
C PHE A 105 -5.26 1.83 0.52
N GLY A 106 -5.87 1.24 1.55
CA GLY A 106 -7.14 1.67 2.16
C GLY A 106 -8.35 1.81 1.23
N ILE A 107 -8.29 1.26 0.02
CA ILE A 107 -9.28 1.47 -1.05
C ILE A 107 -10.63 0.83 -0.66
N ALA A 108 -10.64 -0.03 0.37
CA ALA A 108 -11.85 -0.57 0.97
C ALA A 108 -12.72 0.50 1.69
N LYS A 109 -12.17 1.64 2.11
CA LYS A 109 -12.99 2.72 2.72
C LYS A 109 -13.54 3.72 1.70
N ALA A 110 -12.92 3.84 0.54
CA ALA A 110 -13.45 4.58 -0.61
C ALA A 110 -14.83 4.05 -1.03
N THR A 111 -15.02 2.73 -0.94
CA THR A 111 -16.29 2.06 -1.24
C THR A 111 -17.32 2.13 -0.11
N GLN A 112 -16.91 2.49 1.12
CA GLN A 112 -17.77 2.43 2.31
C GLN A 112 -18.07 3.77 3.01
N HIS A 113 -17.37 4.87 2.69
CA HIS A 113 -17.63 6.16 3.35
C HIS A 113 -18.53 7.09 2.55
N ARG A 114 -19.79 7.20 2.99
CA ARG A 114 -20.44 8.51 3.13
C ARG A 114 -19.65 9.23 4.24
N LEU A 115 -18.85 10.22 3.86
CA LEU A 115 -18.48 11.29 4.79
C LEU A 115 -19.70 12.21 4.78
N THR A 116 -20.48 12.19 5.88
CA THR A 116 -21.61 13.07 6.21
C THR A 116 -21.26 14.55 5.98
N GLU A 117 -22.12 15.49 5.58
CA GLU A 117 -23.56 15.54 5.21
C GLU A 117 -23.71 16.01 3.76
#